data_AF-A0A834GEJ8-F1
#
_entry.id   AF-A0A834GEJ8-F1
#
_cell.length_a   1.000
_cell.length_b   1.000
_cell.length_c   1.000
_cell.angle_alpha   90.00
_cell.angle_beta   90.00
_cell.angle_gamma   90.00
#
_symmetry.space_group_name_H-M   'P 1'
#
loop_
_entity.id
_entity.type
_entity.pdbx_description
1 polymer ?
#
loop_
_entity_poly.entity_id
_entity_poly.type
_entity_poly.pdbx_seq_one_letter_code
_entity_poly.pdbx_strand_id
1 'polypeptide(L)'
;MAASSKVGKELVNEMNQALEKHGVDMRVFALVDEAIGDLAGGRYYKKETFAAISLGMGTNAAYVESAQAVPKWDNPSPKSGELVINMQWGGFTSSHLPVSEFDASLDAESSNPGSQIFEKLISGMYLGEVVRRVLLKMAMETALFGETIPSKLAVPYLLRSPDMAAMHQDTSEDREVVDEKLREIFRITNSTPMVREVVAEVCDIVAERGARLAGAGVVGIIKKLGRIANKRSVVTVEGGLYEHYRVFRNYLHSSVWEMLGNELSDNVIIEHSHGGSGAGSLFLAASQTQNADFSTQSADFRAS
;
A
#
# COMPACT_ATOMS: atom_id res chain seq x y z
N MET A 1 16.66 2.94 -0.87
CA MET A 1 17.27 1.67 -1.36
C MET A 1 17.29 1.56 -2.88
N ALA A 2 18.28 2.20 -3.50
CA ALA A 2 18.80 1.79 -4.81
C ALA A 2 20.11 1.04 -4.54
N ALA A 3 20.14 -0.28 -4.80
CA ALA A 3 21.36 -1.11 -4.92
C ALA A 3 22.53 -0.90 -3.94
N SER A 4 22.30 -0.50 -2.68
CA SER A 4 23.39 -0.20 -1.73
C SER A 4 23.75 -1.35 -0.81
N SER A 5 22.82 -2.28 -0.61
CA SER A 5 23.05 -3.48 0.19
C SER A 5 23.89 -4.47 -0.61
N LYS A 6 24.76 -5.21 0.09
CA LYS A 6 25.60 -6.26 -0.52
C LYS A 6 24.76 -7.27 -1.32
N VAL A 7 23.62 -7.67 -0.74
CA VAL A 7 22.64 -8.57 -1.37
C VAL A 7 22.04 -7.97 -2.64
N GLY A 8 21.70 -6.68 -2.64
CA GLY A 8 21.15 -6.02 -3.83
C GLY A 8 22.16 -5.95 -4.98
N LYS A 9 23.44 -5.70 -4.68
CA LYS A 9 24.52 -5.71 -5.69
C LYS A 9 24.76 -7.11 -6.25
N GLU A 10 24.75 -8.13 -5.38
CA GLU A 10 24.87 -9.53 -5.78
C GLU A 10 23.73 -9.94 -6.73
N LEU A 11 22.48 -9.61 -6.37
CA LEU A 11 21.33 -9.91 -7.23
C LEU A 11 21.41 -9.22 -8.60
N VAL A 12 21.79 -7.94 -8.65
CA VAL A 12 21.99 -7.24 -9.93
C VAL A 12 23.07 -7.90 -10.79
N ASN A 13 24.17 -8.34 -10.17
CA ASN A 13 25.25 -9.03 -10.89
C ASN A 13 24.79 -10.38 -11.42
N GLU A 14 24.09 -11.19 -10.62
CA GLU A 14 23.55 -12.49 -11.01
C GLU A 14 22.56 -12.35 -12.17
N MET A 15 21.67 -11.34 -12.13
CA MET A 15 20.74 -11.08 -13.21
C MET A 15 21.46 -10.68 -14.50
N ASN A 16 22.48 -9.82 -14.43
CA ASN A 16 23.26 -9.44 -15.61
C ASN A 16 24.04 -10.63 -16.21
N GLN A 17 24.66 -11.47 -15.37
CA GLN A 17 25.31 -12.70 -15.84
C GLN A 17 24.32 -13.65 -16.53
N ALA A 18 23.10 -13.76 -16.01
CA ALA A 18 22.05 -14.56 -16.63
C ALA A 18 21.64 -13.99 -17.99
N LEU A 19 21.47 -12.67 -18.13
CA LEU A 19 21.13 -12.02 -19.40
C LEU A 19 22.23 -12.25 -20.45
N GLU A 20 23.49 -12.07 -20.08
CA GLU A 20 24.65 -12.33 -20.96
C GLU A 20 24.70 -13.79 -21.41
N LYS A 21 24.52 -14.74 -20.49
CA LYS A 21 24.50 -16.18 -20.79
C LYS A 21 23.42 -16.56 -21.81
N HIS A 22 22.30 -15.82 -21.83
CA HIS A 22 21.20 -16.05 -22.78
C HIS A 22 21.27 -15.14 -24.02
N GLY A 23 22.35 -14.36 -24.18
CA GLY A 23 22.54 -13.48 -25.34
C GLY A 23 21.55 -12.32 -25.43
N VAL A 24 21.01 -11.87 -24.29
CA VAL A 24 20.07 -10.73 -24.23
C VAL A 24 20.88 -9.45 -24.06
N ASP A 25 20.81 -8.56 -25.05
CA ASP A 25 21.48 -7.24 -25.03
C ASP A 25 20.71 -6.23 -24.15
N MET A 26 20.74 -6.48 -22.84
CA MET A 26 20.14 -5.62 -21.81
C MET A 26 21.00 -5.63 -20.56
N ARG A 27 20.98 -4.52 -19.81
CA ARG A 27 21.69 -4.39 -18.53
C ARG A 27 20.75 -3.91 -17.44
N VAL A 28 20.70 -4.66 -16.35
CA VAL A 28 20.05 -4.24 -15.10
C VAL A 28 20.97 -3.24 -14.40
N PHE A 29 20.52 -1.99 -14.30
CA PHE A 29 21.29 -0.90 -13.70
C PHE A 29 21.06 -0.80 -12.18
N ALA A 30 19.81 -0.92 -11.74
CA ALA A 30 19.44 -0.78 -10.34
C ALA A 30 18.17 -1.58 -10.03
N LEU A 31 18.05 -1.97 -8.75
CA LEU A 31 16.80 -2.41 -8.17
C LEU A 31 16.09 -1.20 -7.59
N VAL A 32 14.80 -1.08 -7.87
CA VAL A 32 13.96 0.06 -7.48
C VAL A 32 12.81 -0.47 -6.63
N ASP A 33 12.60 0.16 -5.48
CA ASP A 33 11.41 -0.08 -4.65
C ASP A 33 10.16 0.43 -5.37
N GLU A 34 9.06 -0.32 -5.28
CA GLU A 34 7.79 -0.02 -5.97
C GLU A 34 7.36 1.44 -5.77
N ALA A 35 7.30 1.93 -4.52
CA ALA A 35 6.86 3.29 -4.23
C ALA A 35 7.82 4.36 -4.77
N ILE A 36 9.13 4.06 -4.83
CA ILE A 36 10.11 4.95 -5.48
C ILE A 36 9.87 5.00 -7.00
N GLY A 37 9.60 3.85 -7.61
CA GLY A 37 9.23 3.75 -9.01
C GLY A 37 7.97 4.56 -9.31
N ASP A 38 6.90 4.36 -8.54
CA ASP A 38 5.64 5.08 -8.67
C ASP A 38 5.85 6.60 -8.55
N LEU A 39 6.68 7.04 -7.60
CA LEU A 39 7.02 8.45 -7.43
C LEU A 39 7.79 9.02 -8.63
N ALA A 40 8.74 8.25 -9.17
CA ALA A 40 9.50 8.67 -10.34
C ALA A 40 8.60 8.79 -11.59
N GLY A 41 7.71 7.82 -11.80
CA GLY A 41 6.68 7.87 -12.84
C GLY A 41 5.78 9.09 -12.68
N GLY A 42 5.20 9.28 -11.50
CA GLY A 42 4.36 10.42 -11.19
C GLY A 42 5.05 11.77 -11.39
N ARG A 43 6.33 11.91 -10.99
CA ARG A 43 7.11 13.15 -11.20
C ARG A 43 7.47 13.40 -12.65
N TYR A 44 7.66 12.35 -13.45
CA TYR A 44 7.92 12.49 -14.88
C TYR A 44 6.73 13.17 -15.58
N TYR A 45 5.50 12.74 -15.26
CA TYR A 45 4.30 13.32 -15.85
C TYR A 45 3.84 14.63 -15.20
N LYS A 46 3.97 14.75 -13.87
CA LYS A 46 3.56 15.94 -13.10
C LYS A 46 4.63 16.30 -12.08
N LYS A 47 5.32 17.43 -12.27
CA LYS A 47 6.39 17.90 -11.37
C LYS A 47 5.89 18.20 -9.95
N GLU A 48 4.60 18.44 -9.80
CA GLU A 48 3.90 18.66 -8.53
C GLU A 48 3.74 17.38 -7.69
N THR A 49 4.03 16.21 -8.27
CA THR A 49 4.04 14.94 -7.54
C THR A 49 5.18 14.92 -6.53
N PHE A 50 4.84 14.80 -5.25
CA PHE A 50 5.81 14.83 -4.16
C PHE A 50 5.77 13.58 -3.29
N ALA A 51 4.71 12.77 -3.40
CA ALA A 51 4.60 11.49 -2.73
C ALA A 51 3.91 10.47 -3.64
N ALA A 52 4.30 9.21 -3.47
CA ALA A 52 3.63 8.07 -4.05
C ALA A 52 3.35 7.03 -2.98
N ILE A 53 2.22 6.36 -3.11
CA ILE A 53 1.73 5.37 -2.15
C ILE A 53 1.34 4.12 -2.91
N SER A 54 1.82 2.98 -2.44
CA SER A 54 1.37 1.66 -2.90
C SER A 54 0.40 1.08 -1.87
N LEU A 55 -0.82 0.78 -2.29
CA LEU A 55 -1.94 0.19 -1.53
C LEU A 55 -2.45 -1.06 -2.26
N GLY A 56 -1.70 -2.16 -2.10
CA GLY A 56 -2.00 -3.45 -2.69
C GLY A 56 -2.05 -4.54 -1.62
N MET A 57 -1.42 -5.69 -1.90
CA MET A 57 -1.25 -6.75 -0.89
C MET A 57 -0.33 -6.30 0.25
N GLY A 58 0.75 -5.60 -0.08
CA GLY A 58 1.55 -4.83 0.87
C GLY A 58 1.15 -3.36 0.86
N THR A 59 1.87 -2.55 1.64
CA THR A 59 1.78 -1.10 1.51
C THR A 59 3.10 -0.39 1.79
N ASN A 60 3.38 0.64 1.00
CA ASN A 60 4.51 1.51 1.21
C ASN A 60 4.21 2.94 0.76
N ALA A 61 5.05 3.88 1.17
CA ALA A 61 5.04 5.25 0.67
C ALA A 61 6.46 5.74 0.42
N ALA A 62 6.61 6.55 -0.62
CA ALA A 62 7.82 7.31 -0.89
C ALA A 62 7.47 8.78 -1.07
N TYR A 63 8.36 9.68 -0.66
CA TYR A 63 8.16 11.11 -0.87
C TYR A 63 9.47 11.85 -1.12
N VAL A 64 9.37 13.07 -1.66
CA VAL A 64 10.52 13.96 -1.91
C VAL A 64 10.71 14.90 -0.72
N GLU A 65 11.88 14.84 -0.08
CA GLU A 65 12.28 15.67 1.05
C GLU A 65 13.43 16.61 0.65
N SER A 66 13.55 17.74 1.34
CA SER A 66 14.74 18.59 1.22
C SER A 66 15.95 17.88 1.83
N ALA A 67 17.08 17.83 1.13
CA ALA A 67 18.31 17.23 1.64
C ALA A 67 18.76 17.85 2.97
N GLN A 68 18.48 19.15 3.17
CA GLN A 68 18.77 19.88 4.41
C GLN A 68 17.89 19.43 5.59
N ALA A 69 16.73 18.83 5.32
CA ALA A 69 15.78 18.36 6.32
C ALA A 69 16.01 16.89 6.74
N VAL A 70 17.10 16.27 6.28
CA VAL A 70 17.47 14.87 6.59
C VAL A 70 18.80 14.84 7.35
N PRO A 71 18.80 15.00 8.69
CA PRO A 71 20.05 15.09 9.47
C PRO A 71 20.93 13.84 9.40
N LYS A 72 20.36 12.68 9.07
CA LYS A 72 21.07 11.40 8.95
C LYS A 72 21.73 11.20 7.58
N TRP A 73 21.61 12.16 6.67
CA TRP A 73 22.22 12.09 5.35
C TRP A 73 23.65 12.64 5.40
N ASP A 74 24.61 11.75 5.59
CA ASP A 74 26.04 12.11 5.71
C ASP A 74 26.75 12.26 4.35
N ASN A 75 26.06 11.97 3.25
CA ASN A 75 26.61 12.08 1.90
C ASN A 75 26.46 13.51 1.35
N PRO A 76 27.24 13.88 0.30
CA PRO A 76 27.03 15.13 -0.40
C PRO A 76 25.57 15.28 -0.85
N SER A 77 25.02 16.48 -0.67
CA SER A 77 23.66 16.77 -1.15
C SER A 77 23.61 16.61 -2.68
N PRO A 78 22.55 16.00 -3.23
CA PRO A 78 22.38 15.93 -4.67
C PRO A 78 22.27 17.35 -5.25
N LYS A 79 22.63 17.52 -6.53
CA LYS A 79 22.57 18.83 -7.20
C LYS A 79 21.18 19.49 -7.15
N SER A 80 20.11 18.67 -7.10
CA SER A 80 18.72 19.15 -6.96
C SER A 80 18.40 19.69 -5.56
N GLY A 81 19.18 19.34 -4.53
CA GLY A 81 18.83 19.57 -3.13
C GLY A 81 17.66 18.71 -2.63
N GLU A 82 17.18 17.76 -3.42
CA GLU A 82 16.04 16.90 -3.11
C GLU A 82 16.49 15.44 -2.90
N LEU A 83 15.97 14.79 -1.86
CA LEU A 83 16.14 13.36 -1.58
C LEU A 83 14.81 12.64 -1.71
N VAL A 84 14.82 11.45 -2.30
CA VAL A 84 13.67 10.53 -2.24
C VAL A 84 13.78 9.70 -0.97
N ILE A 85 12.78 9.80 -0.12
CA ILE A 85 12.64 9.01 1.11
C ILE A 85 11.70 7.85 0.82
N ASN A 86 12.21 6.63 0.93
CA ASN A 86 11.39 5.43 1.03
C ASN A 86 11.04 5.23 2.51
N MET A 87 9.76 5.36 2.85
CA MET A 87 9.34 5.38 4.24
C MET A 87 9.30 4.00 4.88
N GLN A 88 9.10 2.94 4.08
CA GLN A 88 8.79 1.60 4.60
C GLN A 88 7.70 1.67 5.68
N TRP A 89 6.64 2.44 5.39
CA TRP A 89 5.69 2.91 6.41
C TRP A 89 4.85 1.81 7.03
N GLY A 90 4.89 0.60 6.48
CA GLY A 90 4.16 -0.56 7.00
C GLY A 90 4.57 -0.88 8.43
N GLY A 91 5.82 -0.58 8.79
CA GLY A 91 6.38 -0.72 10.14
C GLY A 91 5.97 0.39 11.11
N PHE A 92 5.19 1.39 10.70
CA PHE A 92 4.73 2.45 11.60
C PHE A 92 3.90 1.87 12.76
N THR A 93 4.16 2.37 13.97
CA THR A 93 3.41 2.00 15.18
C THR A 93 3.15 3.23 16.04
N SER A 94 2.00 3.28 16.68
CA SER A 94 1.58 4.36 17.57
C SER A 94 0.50 3.86 18.51
N SER A 95 0.42 4.41 19.72
CA SER A 95 -0.71 4.20 20.63
C SER A 95 -2.05 4.72 20.08
N HIS A 96 -2.00 5.55 19.03
CA HIS A 96 -3.19 6.05 18.35
C HIS A 96 -3.71 5.11 17.24
N LEU A 97 -2.99 4.02 16.93
CA LEU A 97 -3.52 3.01 16.02
C LEU A 97 -4.64 2.22 16.71
N PRO A 98 -5.84 2.11 16.08
CA PRO A 98 -6.98 1.42 16.66
C PRO A 98 -6.85 -0.10 16.47
N VAL A 99 -5.86 -0.71 17.16
CA VAL A 99 -5.61 -2.15 17.12
C VAL A 99 -6.67 -2.87 17.94
N SER A 100 -7.50 -3.68 17.27
CA SER A 100 -8.50 -4.54 17.92
C SER A 100 -7.90 -5.86 18.40
N GLU A 101 -8.69 -6.66 19.13
CA GLU A 101 -8.30 -8.03 19.48
C GLU A 101 -8.06 -8.92 18.25
N PHE A 102 -8.78 -8.66 17.14
CA PHE A 102 -8.62 -9.40 15.90
C PHE A 102 -7.29 -9.08 15.22
N ASP A 103 -6.89 -7.81 15.25
CA ASP A 103 -5.60 -7.36 14.72
C ASP A 103 -4.44 -7.90 15.58
N ALA A 104 -4.59 -7.88 16.90
CA ALA A 104 -3.59 -8.41 17.82
C ALA A 104 -3.40 -9.94 17.66
N SER A 105 -4.49 -10.69 17.52
CA SER A 105 -4.44 -12.13 17.24
C SER A 105 -3.85 -12.42 15.86
N LEU A 106 -4.21 -11.63 14.83
CA LEU A 106 -3.60 -11.74 13.51
C LEU A 106 -2.09 -11.52 13.57
N ASP A 107 -1.64 -10.47 14.27
CA ASP A 107 -0.23 -10.14 14.40
C ASP A 107 0.56 -11.26 15.10
N ALA A 108 0.02 -11.78 16.20
CA ALA A 108 0.63 -12.87 16.96
C ALA A 108 0.84 -14.16 16.13
N GLU A 109 -0.07 -14.44 15.19
CA GLU A 109 -0.02 -15.61 14.31
C GLU A 109 0.71 -15.35 12.98
N SER A 110 1.17 -14.11 12.73
CA SER A 110 1.87 -13.75 11.50
C SER A 110 3.32 -14.25 11.48
N SER A 111 3.95 -14.22 10.30
CA SER A 111 5.38 -14.54 10.15
C SER A 111 6.33 -13.53 10.81
N ASN A 112 5.81 -12.36 11.20
CA ASN A 112 6.58 -11.25 11.77
C ASN A 112 5.81 -10.57 12.91
N PRO A 113 5.54 -11.26 14.05
CA PRO A 113 4.80 -10.68 15.17
C PRO A 113 5.47 -9.40 15.71
N GLY A 114 4.65 -8.42 16.08
CA GLY A 114 5.11 -7.11 16.57
C GLY A 114 5.70 -6.19 15.50
N SER A 115 5.72 -6.61 14.23
CA SER A 115 6.26 -5.85 13.10
C SER A 115 5.19 -5.59 12.05
N GLN A 116 5.41 -4.60 11.18
CA GLN A 116 4.48 -4.25 10.09
C GLN A 116 3.04 -3.97 10.58
N ILE A 117 2.87 -3.37 11.76
CA ILE A 117 1.55 -3.15 12.38
C ILE A 117 0.66 -2.27 11.50
N PHE A 118 1.19 -1.18 10.96
CA PHE A 118 0.42 -0.32 10.06
C PHE A 118 0.00 -1.05 8.77
N GLU A 119 0.88 -1.87 8.19
CA GLU A 119 0.55 -2.70 7.02
C GLU A 119 -0.58 -3.68 7.33
N LYS A 120 -0.50 -4.37 8.49
CA LYS A 120 -1.52 -5.32 8.96
C LYS A 120 -2.91 -4.69 9.14
N LEU A 121 -2.97 -3.39 9.41
CA LEU A 121 -4.22 -2.67 9.56
C LEU A 121 -4.84 -2.22 8.23
N ILE A 122 -4.04 -1.99 7.18
CA ILE A 122 -4.52 -1.28 5.98
C ILE A 122 -4.37 -2.04 4.66
N SER A 123 -3.48 -3.05 4.58
CA SER A 123 -3.12 -3.66 3.30
C SER A 123 -4.07 -4.80 2.92
N GLY A 124 -4.17 -5.05 1.61
CA GLY A 124 -5.06 -6.04 1.02
C GLY A 124 -4.74 -7.48 1.40
N MET A 125 -3.55 -7.76 1.94
CA MET A 125 -3.21 -9.06 2.53
C MET A 125 -4.05 -9.34 3.78
N TYR A 126 -4.36 -8.32 4.57
CA TYR A 126 -4.88 -8.50 5.93
C TYR A 126 -6.34 -8.07 6.08
N LEU A 127 -6.87 -7.16 5.25
CA LEU A 127 -8.27 -6.71 5.38
C LEU A 127 -9.28 -7.88 5.38
N GLY A 128 -9.16 -8.80 4.41
CA GLY A 128 -10.04 -9.97 4.33
C GLY A 128 -9.83 -10.95 5.49
N GLU A 129 -8.61 -11.08 6.00
CA GLU A 129 -8.32 -11.93 7.17
C GLU A 129 -8.92 -11.36 8.46
N VAL A 130 -8.89 -10.03 8.64
CA VAL A 130 -9.56 -9.38 9.78
C VAL A 130 -11.08 -9.61 9.70
N VAL A 131 -11.70 -9.43 8.53
CA VAL A 131 -13.13 -9.74 8.33
C VAL A 131 -13.41 -11.21 8.68
N ARG A 132 -12.59 -12.15 8.18
CA ARG A 132 -12.75 -13.58 8.49
C ARG A 132 -12.70 -13.85 10.00
N ARG A 133 -11.77 -13.23 10.72
CA ARG A 133 -11.63 -13.39 12.18
C ARG A 133 -12.85 -12.87 12.93
N VAL A 134 -13.38 -11.71 12.54
CA VAL A 134 -14.61 -11.15 13.11
C VAL A 134 -15.78 -12.11 12.88
N LEU A 135 -15.97 -12.57 11.64
CA LEU A 135 -17.06 -13.49 11.28
C LEU A 135 -16.93 -14.84 11.99
N LEU A 136 -15.70 -15.35 12.15
CA LEU A 136 -15.45 -16.58 12.91
C LEU A 136 -15.86 -16.43 14.37
N LYS A 137 -15.49 -15.32 15.02
CA LYS A 137 -15.88 -15.03 16.40
C LYS A 137 -17.40 -14.90 16.53
N MET A 138 -18.04 -14.16 15.63
CA MET A 138 -19.51 -14.07 15.59
C MET A 138 -20.17 -15.45 15.41
N ALA A 139 -19.62 -16.34 14.57
CA ALA A 139 -20.13 -17.69 14.38
C ALA A 139 -19.91 -18.62 15.59
N MET A 140 -18.92 -18.32 16.45
CA MET A 140 -18.66 -19.05 17.69
C MET A 140 -19.55 -18.59 18.84
N GLU A 141 -19.77 -17.28 18.95
CA GLU A 141 -20.52 -16.66 20.03
C GLU A 141 -22.01 -16.57 19.74
N THR A 142 -22.39 -16.68 18.47
CA THR A 142 -23.77 -16.60 17.99
C THR A 142 -24.01 -17.66 16.92
N ALA A 143 -25.28 -17.97 16.64
CA ALA A 143 -25.65 -18.84 15.54
C ALA A 143 -25.69 -18.10 14.17
N LEU A 144 -24.75 -17.18 13.90
CA LEU A 144 -24.74 -16.33 12.69
C LEU A 144 -24.90 -17.13 11.40
N PHE A 145 -24.23 -18.29 11.32
CA PHE A 145 -24.31 -19.22 10.18
C PHE A 145 -25.00 -20.55 10.53
N GLY A 146 -25.83 -20.56 11.59
CA GLY A 146 -26.44 -21.75 12.17
C GLY A 146 -25.70 -22.30 13.39
N GLU A 147 -26.12 -23.47 13.89
CA GLU A 147 -25.59 -24.08 15.12
C GLU A 147 -24.16 -24.63 14.97
N THR A 148 -23.72 -24.88 13.73
CA THR A 148 -22.39 -25.44 13.45
C THR A 148 -21.53 -24.40 12.77
N ILE A 149 -20.33 -24.16 13.33
CA ILE A 149 -19.35 -23.25 12.75
C ILE A 149 -18.85 -23.81 11.40
N PRO A 150 -18.94 -23.05 10.30
CA PRO A 150 -18.43 -23.49 9.00
C PRO A 150 -16.91 -23.73 9.06
N SER A 151 -16.47 -24.97 8.80
CA SER A 151 -15.06 -25.36 8.95
C SER A 151 -14.10 -24.54 8.08
N LYS A 152 -14.56 -24.10 6.90
CA LYS A 152 -13.78 -23.22 6.00
C LYS A 152 -13.58 -21.82 6.56
N LEU A 153 -14.46 -21.34 7.44
CA LEU A 153 -14.32 -20.04 8.10
C LEU A 153 -13.12 -20.03 9.07
N ALA A 154 -12.69 -21.20 9.56
CA ALA A 154 -11.52 -21.36 10.42
C ALA A 154 -10.18 -21.39 9.66
N VAL A 155 -10.19 -21.42 8.32
CA VAL A 155 -8.96 -21.48 7.51
C VAL A 155 -8.40 -20.07 7.31
N PRO A 156 -7.19 -19.75 7.81
CA PRO A 156 -6.59 -18.43 7.65
C PRO A 156 -6.46 -18.01 6.18
N TYR A 157 -6.62 -16.72 5.91
CA TYR A 157 -6.43 -16.06 4.61
C TYR A 157 -7.30 -16.60 3.46
N LEU A 158 -8.36 -17.35 3.77
CA LEU A 158 -9.28 -17.86 2.75
C LEU A 158 -10.13 -16.75 2.13
N LEU A 159 -10.48 -15.71 2.91
CA LEU A 159 -11.12 -14.50 2.41
C LEU A 159 -10.07 -13.45 2.04
N ARG A 160 -9.96 -13.12 0.76
CA ARG A 160 -8.98 -12.15 0.25
C ARG A 160 -9.63 -10.80 -0.01
N SER A 161 -8.80 -9.76 -0.15
CA SER A 161 -9.30 -8.40 -0.41
C SER A 161 -10.17 -8.26 -1.67
N PRO A 162 -9.95 -8.96 -2.81
CA PRO A 162 -10.88 -8.87 -3.94
C PRO A 162 -12.26 -9.45 -3.62
N ASP A 163 -12.31 -10.53 -2.85
CA ASP A 163 -13.56 -11.16 -2.42
C ASP A 163 -14.31 -10.23 -1.45
N MET A 164 -13.60 -9.66 -0.47
CA MET A 164 -14.13 -8.63 0.42
C MET A 164 -14.64 -7.40 -0.35
N ALA A 165 -13.89 -6.94 -1.36
CA ALA A 165 -14.30 -5.80 -2.19
C ALA A 165 -15.56 -6.09 -3.00
N ALA A 166 -15.72 -7.32 -3.49
CA ALA A 166 -16.93 -7.74 -4.20
C ALA A 166 -18.14 -7.75 -3.26
N MET A 167 -18.01 -8.33 -2.06
CA MET A 167 -19.08 -8.37 -1.05
C MET A 167 -19.48 -6.96 -0.59
N HIS A 168 -18.51 -6.09 -0.30
CA HIS A 168 -18.80 -4.74 0.20
C HIS A 168 -19.43 -3.84 -0.87
N GLN A 169 -19.03 -3.99 -2.14
CA GLN A 169 -19.58 -3.20 -3.24
C GLN A 169 -20.92 -3.73 -3.77
N ASP A 170 -21.45 -4.80 -3.19
CA ASP A 170 -22.74 -5.35 -3.55
C ASP A 170 -23.86 -4.38 -3.19
N THR A 171 -24.64 -3.96 -4.17
CA THR A 171 -25.76 -3.02 -4.01
C THR A 171 -27.11 -3.67 -4.31
N SER A 172 -27.14 -5.00 -4.50
CA SER A 172 -28.40 -5.74 -4.66
C SER A 172 -29.21 -5.71 -3.35
N GLU A 173 -30.54 -5.67 -3.47
CA GLU A 173 -31.47 -5.58 -2.34
C GLU A 173 -31.23 -6.68 -1.29
N ASP A 174 -30.88 -7.86 -1.77
CA ASP A 174 -30.65 -9.04 -0.96
C ASP A 174 -29.17 -9.37 -0.76
N ARG A 175 -28.22 -8.56 -1.21
CA ARG A 175 -26.77 -8.86 -1.12
C ARG A 175 -26.40 -10.21 -1.77
N GLU A 176 -26.81 -10.42 -3.02
CA GLU A 176 -26.60 -11.66 -3.79
C GLU A 176 -25.12 -12.04 -3.96
N VAL A 177 -24.23 -11.07 -4.14
CA VAL A 177 -22.78 -11.30 -4.26
C VAL A 177 -22.22 -11.74 -2.91
N VAL A 178 -22.74 -11.22 -1.80
CA VAL A 178 -22.39 -11.71 -0.46
C VAL A 178 -22.78 -13.18 -0.31
N ASP A 179 -23.99 -13.58 -0.69
CA ASP A 179 -24.41 -14.99 -0.68
C ASP A 179 -23.49 -15.87 -1.53
N GLU A 180 -23.20 -15.42 -2.75
CA GLU A 180 -22.31 -16.12 -3.68
C GLU A 180 -20.93 -16.35 -3.05
N LYS A 181 -20.31 -15.31 -2.50
CA LYS A 181 -18.97 -15.40 -1.90
C LYS A 181 -18.96 -16.26 -0.63
N LEU A 182 -19.98 -16.16 0.21
CA LEU A 182 -20.14 -17.04 1.38
C LEU A 182 -20.23 -18.52 0.96
N ARG A 183 -20.96 -18.83 -0.11
CA ARG A 183 -21.09 -20.18 -0.67
C ARG A 183 -19.79 -20.67 -1.32
N GLU A 184 -19.14 -19.84 -2.10
CA GLU A 184 -17.92 -20.20 -2.84
C GLU A 184 -16.72 -20.45 -1.91
N ILE A 185 -16.50 -19.51 -0.98
CA ILE A 185 -15.31 -19.45 -0.14
C ILE A 185 -15.49 -20.34 1.09
N PHE A 186 -16.62 -20.18 1.79
CA PHE A 186 -16.84 -20.80 3.09
C PHE A 186 -17.79 -21.99 3.06
N ARG A 187 -18.41 -22.30 1.92
CA ARG A 187 -19.42 -23.36 1.77
C ARG A 187 -20.66 -23.13 2.65
N ILE A 188 -20.98 -21.87 2.91
CA ILE A 188 -22.19 -21.45 3.63
C ILE A 188 -23.31 -21.30 2.60
N THR A 189 -24.32 -22.16 2.66
CA THR A 189 -25.39 -22.23 1.65
C THR A 189 -26.74 -21.66 2.09
N ASN A 190 -26.90 -21.40 3.39
CA ASN A 190 -28.17 -20.97 3.98
C ASN A 190 -28.02 -19.58 4.63
N SER A 191 -27.44 -18.61 3.92
CA SER A 191 -27.31 -17.25 4.44
C SER A 191 -28.64 -16.50 4.32
N THR A 192 -29.11 -15.88 5.41
CA THR A 192 -30.33 -15.05 5.38
C THR A 192 -30.00 -13.62 4.94
N PRO A 193 -30.96 -12.82 4.45
CA PRO A 193 -30.73 -11.40 4.14
C PRO A 193 -30.08 -10.63 5.29
N MET A 194 -30.53 -10.86 6.53
CA MET A 194 -29.95 -10.25 7.74
C MET A 194 -28.47 -10.63 7.92
N VAL A 195 -28.12 -11.90 7.76
CA VAL A 195 -26.73 -12.37 7.89
C VAL A 195 -25.83 -11.74 6.83
N ARG A 196 -26.34 -11.60 5.60
CA ARG A 196 -25.59 -10.97 4.50
C ARG A 196 -25.34 -9.49 4.76
N GLU A 197 -26.30 -8.80 5.38
CA GLU A 197 -26.13 -7.40 5.79
C GLU A 197 -25.07 -7.25 6.88
N VAL A 198 -25.06 -8.13 7.89
CA VAL A 198 -24.00 -8.15 8.92
C VAL A 198 -22.61 -8.37 8.30
N VAL A 199 -22.49 -9.28 7.32
CA VAL A 199 -21.22 -9.52 6.62
C VAL A 199 -20.77 -8.27 5.85
N ALA A 200 -21.70 -7.58 5.17
CA ALA A 200 -21.41 -6.33 4.47
C ALA A 200 -20.98 -5.22 5.45
N GLU A 201 -21.63 -5.08 6.61
CA GLU A 201 -21.29 -4.10 7.64
C GLU A 201 -19.89 -4.36 8.24
N VAL A 202 -19.54 -5.62 8.51
CA VAL A 202 -18.18 -5.97 8.96
C VAL A 202 -17.14 -5.62 7.88
N CYS A 203 -17.46 -5.83 6.60
CA CYS A 203 -16.57 -5.42 5.51
C CYS A 203 -16.40 -3.90 5.46
N ASP A 204 -17.48 -3.15 5.68
CA ASP A 204 -17.50 -1.70 5.70
C ASP A 204 -16.60 -1.14 6.80
N ILE A 205 -16.79 -1.58 8.04
CA ILE A 205 -16.00 -1.14 9.21
C ILE A 205 -14.50 -1.37 8.98
N VAL A 206 -14.11 -2.55 8.47
CA VAL A 206 -12.70 -2.89 8.25
C VAL A 206 -12.11 -2.08 7.09
N ALA A 207 -12.88 -1.89 6.01
CA ALA A 207 -12.45 -1.10 4.85
C ALA A 207 -12.31 0.39 5.22
N GLU A 208 -13.29 0.95 5.90
CA GLU A 208 -13.28 2.35 6.34
C GLU A 208 -12.08 2.61 7.26
N ARG A 209 -11.85 1.75 8.27
CA ARG A 209 -10.67 1.83 9.13
C ARG A 209 -9.38 1.88 8.32
N GLY A 210 -9.20 0.92 7.41
CA GLY A 210 -7.99 0.83 6.58
C GLY A 210 -7.78 2.08 5.72
N ALA A 211 -8.85 2.55 5.08
CA ALA A 211 -8.81 3.72 4.20
C ALA A 211 -8.56 5.03 4.95
N ARG A 212 -9.18 5.22 6.13
CA ARG A 212 -8.97 6.40 6.98
C ARG A 212 -7.54 6.44 7.55
N LEU A 213 -6.98 5.29 7.92
CA LEU A 213 -5.58 5.19 8.36
C LEU A 213 -4.61 5.51 7.22
N ALA A 214 -4.86 5.01 6.01
CA ALA A 214 -4.08 5.37 4.82
C ALA A 214 -4.17 6.88 4.54
N GLY A 215 -5.36 7.47 4.64
CA GLY A 215 -5.57 8.92 4.54
C GLY A 215 -4.81 9.71 5.60
N ALA A 216 -4.73 9.20 6.83
CA ALA A 216 -3.95 9.84 7.89
C ALA A 216 -2.44 9.80 7.57
N GLY A 217 -1.96 8.71 6.95
CA GLY A 217 -0.61 8.61 6.40
C GLY A 217 -0.33 9.68 5.33
N VAL A 218 -1.25 9.86 4.37
CA VAL A 218 -1.18 10.93 3.36
C VAL A 218 -1.05 12.30 4.03
N VAL A 219 -1.98 12.63 4.94
CA VAL A 219 -1.98 13.91 5.66
C VAL A 219 -0.69 14.10 6.46
N GLY A 220 -0.16 13.04 7.08
CA GLY A 220 1.12 13.05 7.79
C GLY A 220 2.30 13.47 6.91
N ILE A 221 2.41 12.91 5.70
CA ILE A 221 3.44 13.28 4.73
C ILE A 221 3.29 14.76 4.32
N ILE A 222 2.07 15.21 4.04
CA ILE A 222 1.81 16.58 3.58
C ILE A 222 2.09 17.60 4.70
N LYS A 223 1.71 17.28 5.95
CA LYS A 223 2.06 18.05 7.15
C LYS A 223 3.57 18.16 7.29
N LYS A 224 4.29 17.03 7.17
CA LYS A 224 5.75 16.98 7.31
C LYS A 224 6.47 17.87 6.30
N LEU A 225 5.93 18.00 5.09
CA LEU A 225 6.49 18.83 4.02
C LEU A 225 6.08 20.31 4.10
N GLY A 226 5.20 20.69 5.04
CA GLY A 226 4.72 22.06 5.17
C GLY A 226 3.96 22.58 3.95
N ARG A 227 3.35 21.66 3.16
CA ARG A 227 2.74 22.02 1.86
C ARG A 227 1.25 22.34 1.92
N ILE A 228 0.59 22.10 3.04
CA ILE A 228 -0.88 22.15 3.19
C ILE A 228 -1.49 23.48 2.73
N ALA A 229 -0.91 24.61 3.13
CA ALA A 229 -1.49 25.92 2.87
C ALA A 229 -0.93 26.63 1.62
N ASN A 230 0.24 26.21 1.14
CA ASN A 230 1.08 27.06 0.30
C ASN A 230 1.25 26.57 -1.13
N LYS A 231 1.02 25.27 -1.40
CA LYS A 231 1.26 24.67 -2.73
C LYS A 231 0.35 23.49 -2.99
N ARG A 232 -0.16 23.42 -4.22
CA ARG A 232 -0.75 22.21 -4.76
C ARG A 232 0.22 21.03 -4.62
N SER A 233 -0.32 19.92 -4.17
CA SER A 233 0.38 18.75 -3.71
C SER A 233 -0.29 17.55 -4.37
N VAL A 234 0.38 16.94 -5.35
CA VAL A 234 -0.09 15.70 -5.99
C VAL A 234 0.52 14.47 -5.30
N VAL A 235 -0.36 13.57 -4.86
CA VAL A 235 -0.02 12.25 -4.32
C VAL A 235 -0.52 11.20 -5.30
N THR A 236 0.39 10.41 -5.85
CA THR A 236 0.01 9.28 -6.68
C THR A 236 -0.24 8.05 -5.82
N VAL A 237 -1.31 7.31 -6.11
CA VAL A 237 -1.64 6.06 -5.43
C VAL A 237 -1.76 4.94 -6.46
N GLU A 238 -1.13 3.82 -6.14
CA GLU A 238 -1.12 2.61 -6.95
C GLU A 238 -1.49 1.39 -6.11
N GLY A 239 -1.92 0.31 -6.76
CA GLY A 239 -2.27 -0.95 -6.11
C GLY A 239 -3.77 -1.26 -6.09
N GLY A 240 -4.06 -2.55 -5.96
CA GLY A 240 -5.41 -3.10 -6.18
C GLY A 240 -6.50 -2.58 -5.24
N LEU A 241 -6.16 -2.14 -4.01
CA LEU A 241 -7.15 -1.52 -3.13
C LEU A 241 -7.60 -0.18 -3.69
N TYR A 242 -6.67 0.63 -4.19
CA TYR A 242 -7.03 1.94 -4.74
C TYR A 242 -7.68 1.81 -6.13
N GLU A 243 -7.27 0.84 -6.94
CA GLU A 243 -7.78 0.65 -8.30
C GLU A 243 -9.16 0.02 -8.38
N HIS A 244 -9.36 -1.10 -7.68
CA HIS A 244 -10.54 -1.95 -7.86
C HIS A 244 -11.55 -1.86 -6.72
N TYR A 245 -11.16 -1.33 -5.55
CA TYR A 245 -12.05 -1.21 -4.40
C TYR A 245 -12.57 0.23 -4.26
N ARG A 246 -13.65 0.55 -5.00
CA ARG A 246 -14.17 1.92 -5.11
C ARG A 246 -14.56 2.52 -3.77
N VAL A 247 -15.17 1.73 -2.89
CA VAL A 247 -15.59 2.20 -1.55
C VAL A 247 -14.36 2.56 -0.69
N PHE A 248 -13.33 1.72 -0.69
CA PHE A 248 -12.06 2.02 0.01
C PHE A 248 -11.43 3.32 -0.52
N ARG A 249 -11.38 3.49 -1.85
CA ARG A 249 -10.89 4.73 -2.48
C ARG A 249 -11.70 5.94 -2.03
N ASN A 250 -13.02 5.84 -1.99
CA ASN A 250 -13.88 6.93 -1.54
C ASN A 250 -13.62 7.29 -0.07
N TYR A 251 -13.51 6.31 0.82
CA TYR A 251 -13.17 6.58 2.22
C TYR A 251 -11.81 7.23 2.39
N LEU A 252 -10.81 6.83 1.59
CA LEU A 252 -9.49 7.46 1.62
C LEU A 252 -9.61 8.95 1.28
N HIS A 253 -10.26 9.28 0.16
CA HIS A 253 -10.48 10.67 -0.26
C HIS A 253 -11.27 11.48 0.76
N SER A 254 -12.41 10.95 1.22
CA SER A 254 -13.26 11.60 2.22
C SER A 254 -12.53 11.85 3.54
N SER A 255 -11.69 10.90 3.98
CA SER A 255 -10.93 11.04 5.22
C SER A 255 -9.86 12.13 5.13
N VAL A 256 -9.17 12.24 4.00
CA VAL A 256 -8.18 13.29 3.76
C VAL A 256 -8.88 14.65 3.71
N TRP A 257 -10.01 14.73 3.02
CA TRP A 257 -10.84 15.94 2.97
C TRP A 257 -11.30 16.36 4.38
N GLU A 258 -11.81 15.43 5.18
CA GLU A 258 -12.26 15.66 6.57
C GLU A 258 -11.12 16.18 7.45
N MET A 259 -9.92 15.57 7.36
CA MET A 259 -8.76 15.94 8.18
C MET A 259 -8.13 17.29 7.81
N LEU A 260 -8.25 17.71 6.55
CA LEU A 260 -7.70 18.98 6.05
C LEU A 260 -8.71 20.13 6.12
N GLY A 261 -10.00 19.82 6.06
CA GLY A 261 -11.08 20.80 5.96
C GLY A 261 -11.20 21.43 4.57
N ASN A 262 -12.27 22.19 4.37
CA ASN A 262 -12.62 22.80 3.08
C ASN A 262 -11.53 23.71 2.51
N GLU A 263 -10.82 24.45 3.36
CA GLU A 263 -9.85 25.45 2.91
C GLU A 263 -8.55 24.84 2.36
N LEU A 264 -8.17 23.65 2.84
CA LEU A 264 -6.85 23.08 2.59
C LEU A 264 -6.90 21.80 1.73
N SER A 265 -8.06 21.16 1.65
CA SER A 265 -8.24 19.92 0.87
C SER A 265 -8.05 20.12 -0.62
N ASP A 266 -8.45 21.27 -1.19
CA ASP A 266 -8.24 21.61 -2.61
C ASP A 266 -6.75 21.65 -3.02
N ASN A 267 -5.85 21.82 -2.05
CA ASN A 267 -4.41 21.79 -2.29
C ASN A 267 -3.84 20.38 -2.40
N VAL A 268 -4.63 19.34 -2.08
CA VAL A 268 -4.19 17.94 -2.05
C VAL A 268 -4.95 17.13 -3.09
N ILE A 269 -4.22 16.65 -4.09
CA ILE A 269 -4.79 15.85 -5.16
C ILE A 269 -4.25 14.45 -5.05
N ILE A 270 -5.16 13.51 -4.85
CA ILE A 270 -4.85 12.09 -4.78
C ILE A 270 -5.35 11.48 -6.09
N GLU A 271 -4.45 10.87 -6.86
CA GLU A 271 -4.79 10.35 -8.17
C GLU A 271 -4.04 9.06 -8.47
N HIS A 272 -4.46 8.37 -9.52
CA HIS A 272 -3.74 7.20 -9.99
C HIS A 272 -2.34 7.57 -10.49
N SER A 273 -1.38 6.71 -10.20
CA SER A 273 -0.07 6.72 -10.83
C SER A 273 -0.20 6.58 -12.35
N HIS A 274 0.61 7.35 -13.09
CA HIS A 274 0.65 7.31 -14.55
C HIS A 274 1.83 6.42 -14.97
N GLY A 275 1.55 5.19 -15.41
CA GLY A 275 2.55 4.24 -15.93
C GLY A 275 3.25 3.36 -14.88
N GLY A 276 3.00 3.60 -13.60
CA GLY A 276 3.42 2.78 -12.48
C GLY A 276 4.92 2.56 -12.29
N SER A 277 5.26 1.69 -11.35
CA SER A 277 6.64 1.38 -10.97
C SER A 277 7.50 0.91 -12.15
N GLY A 278 6.89 0.26 -13.16
CA GLY A 278 7.55 -0.15 -14.40
C GLY A 278 8.06 1.03 -15.23
N ALA A 279 7.18 1.98 -15.59
CA ALA A 279 7.59 3.19 -16.31
C ALA A 279 8.54 4.05 -15.46
N GLY A 280 8.26 4.16 -14.16
CA GLY A 280 9.12 4.86 -13.21
C GLY A 280 10.55 4.34 -13.17
N SER A 281 10.72 3.01 -13.18
CA SER A 281 12.04 2.36 -13.21
C SER A 281 12.82 2.69 -14.48
N LEU A 282 12.13 2.77 -15.63
CA LEU A 282 12.75 3.18 -16.90
C LEU A 282 13.21 4.65 -16.86
N PHE A 283 12.38 5.55 -16.32
CA PHE A 283 12.75 6.96 -16.17
C PHE A 283 13.94 7.16 -15.22
N LEU A 284 13.98 6.39 -14.12
CA LEU A 284 15.13 6.39 -13.22
C LEU A 284 16.39 5.92 -13.94
N ALA A 285 16.33 4.81 -14.68
CA ALA A 285 17.47 4.33 -15.46
C ALA A 285 17.96 5.39 -16.47
N ALA A 286 17.06 6.01 -17.22
CA ALA A 286 17.39 7.05 -18.20
C ALA A 286 18.04 8.30 -17.56
N SER A 287 17.57 8.71 -16.38
CA SER A 287 18.13 9.87 -15.66
C SER A 287 19.56 9.64 -15.16
N GLN A 288 19.93 8.38 -14.93
CA GLN A 288 21.27 7.99 -14.50
C GLN A 288 22.23 7.93 -15.69
N THR A 289 21.75 7.51 -16.87
CA THR A 289 22.56 7.48 -18.09
C THR A 289 23.02 8.87 -18.52
N GLN A 290 22.23 9.91 -18.27
CA GLN A 290 22.62 11.30 -18.56
C GLN A 290 23.69 11.86 -17.61
N ASN A 291 23.88 11.26 -16.44
CA ASN A 291 24.89 11.66 -15.47
C ASN A 291 26.18 10.83 -15.54
N ALA A 292 26.18 9.74 -16.32
CA ALA A 292 27.33 8.88 -16.52
C ALA A 292 27.98 9.19 -17.88
N ASP A 293 29.05 9.99 -17.87
CA ASP A 293 30.01 9.97 -18.97
C ASP A 293 30.53 8.53 -19.08
N PHE A 294 30.31 7.89 -20.24
CA PHE A 294 30.63 6.47 -20.49
C PHE A 294 32.13 6.13 -20.52
N SER A 295 32.98 6.98 -19.96
CA SER A 295 34.40 6.70 -19.78
C SER A 295 34.75 6.82 -18.30
N THR A 296 35.09 5.68 -17.71
CA THR A 296 35.74 5.51 -16.40
C THR A 296 34.95 5.97 -15.18
N GLN A 297 34.32 5.03 -14.47
CA GLN A 297 34.77 4.63 -13.12
C GLN A 297 33.81 3.61 -12.52
N SER A 298 34.37 2.47 -12.10
CA SER A 298 33.91 1.71 -10.95
C SER A 298 33.95 2.62 -9.72
N ALA A 299 32.89 3.37 -9.46
CA ALA A 299 32.77 4.18 -8.25
C ALA A 299 31.61 3.64 -7.42
N ASP A 300 31.98 3.13 -6.24
CA ASP A 300 31.09 2.77 -5.15
C ASP A 300 30.02 3.85 -4.92
N PHE A 301 28.75 3.45 -4.97
CA PHE A 301 27.67 4.25 -4.39
C PHE A 301 26.77 3.39 -3.53
N ARG A 302 26.54 3.86 -2.30
CA ARG A 302 25.62 3.31 -1.29
C ARG A 302 24.56 4.37 -1.00
N ALA A 303 23.30 4.12 -1.39
CA ALA A 303 22.12 4.87 -0.97
C ALA A 303 21.38 4.14 0.17
N SER A 304 21.24 4.77 1.33
CA SER A 304 20.46 4.23 2.46
C SER A 304 18.98 3.96 2.13
#